data_AF-A0A960K3P7-F1
#
_entry.id   AF-A0A960K3P7-F1
#
_cell.length_a   1.000
_cell.length_b   1.000
_cell.length_c   1.000
_cell.angle_alpha   90.00
_cell.angle_beta   90.00
_cell.angle_gamma   90.00
#
_symmetry.space_group_name_H-M   'P 1'
#
loop_
_entity.id
_entity.type
_entity.pdbx_description
1 polymer ?
#
loop_
_entity_poly.entity_id
_entity_poly.type
_entity_poly.pdbx_seq_one_letter_code
_entity_poly.pdbx_strand_id
1 'polypeptide(L)'
;LSMNPADFLPGGRKMIPIRRPTDEELENALHRTFLFEKEPTDEKPWVIETDGNSKGVGMDPRRLTAAPSKNYDGLEVWRLINGGDWSHPIHIHFEEGIILRRDGFEPPEWEKWARKDMYRVGPQEDSGAIVEVALRFREFAGTYMEHCHNTQHEDHAMLLRWDVEHPGQVKLMPTPLPTWDGVEYVDTRALPTFRSGDGVGEYGPKLNPVEQWVDGIVVEELDLANMEIGDALNPAPDERGKITYPLHRGINNDDGVETEVFFVLHDVTDEELADQLGIIYAGGLVGTPLAATSPASVDEDGNWTFFGNLPNPIQCHQRPMAQDPNNTYTPLRRVNIDGKDVIVNAFFIQWGDEEWEHLRIDQSCVGFPDDPPNTSCPYNGLAFGDCQVSGHALAIDTDGPNPTVTLKLHKSWFGGDFGGPEYLPYYIVVDTYPAGPARDMGIPYVPKHAFLAGSAVPLTQFMPPVPFGPGYPPAPVDGFGLSGGGPLGGQIGLPSYFMPGEDFSPMWHIGFTHWLEPATEVIKSLDRIKELRAQGKLEIVEFPPPPNLGSDNYDFENLNSPHVVNCPTPITLDMAVHRAMKRDRAENNP
;
A
#
# COMPACT_ATOMS: atom_id res chain seq x y z
N LEU A 1 -32.00 -22.83 -33.40
CA LEU A 1 -33.12 -22.47 -32.49
C LEU A 1 -32.49 -21.84 -31.26
N SER A 2 -32.58 -20.51 -31.13
CA SER A 2 -32.20 -19.86 -29.87
C SER A 2 -33.29 -20.18 -28.83
N MET A 3 -32.88 -20.40 -27.58
CA MET A 3 -33.82 -20.63 -26.48
C MET A 3 -34.60 -19.35 -26.19
N ASN A 4 -35.88 -19.46 -25.83
CA ASN A 4 -36.67 -18.31 -25.35
C ASN A 4 -36.42 -18.15 -23.84
N PRO A 5 -35.78 -17.07 -23.36
CA PRO A 5 -35.47 -16.88 -21.94
C PRO A 5 -36.71 -16.91 -21.02
N ALA A 6 -37.87 -16.51 -21.54
CA ALA A 6 -39.13 -16.52 -20.79
C ALA A 6 -39.55 -17.93 -20.34
N ASP A 7 -39.14 -18.97 -21.07
CA ASP A 7 -39.44 -20.37 -20.74
C ASP A 7 -38.65 -20.85 -19.50
N PHE A 8 -37.62 -20.12 -19.06
CA PHE A 8 -36.70 -20.52 -17.99
C PHE A 8 -36.74 -19.58 -16.78
N LEU A 9 -37.74 -18.71 -16.69
CA LEU A 9 -38.02 -17.94 -15.48
C LEU A 9 -38.41 -18.88 -14.32
N PRO A 10 -38.27 -18.45 -13.05
CA PRO A 10 -38.69 -19.24 -11.89
C PRO A 10 -40.13 -19.78 -12.04
N GLY A 11 -40.29 -21.10 -11.91
CA GLY A 11 -41.57 -21.80 -12.13
C GLY A 11 -41.85 -22.24 -13.57
N GLY A 12 -40.96 -21.89 -14.51
CA GLY A 12 -40.99 -22.33 -15.91
C GLY A 12 -40.42 -23.74 -16.13
N ARG A 13 -39.67 -23.92 -17.21
CA ARG A 13 -39.03 -25.20 -17.55
C ARG A 13 -37.93 -25.54 -16.54
N LYS A 14 -37.85 -26.82 -16.21
CA LYS A 14 -36.81 -27.35 -15.31
C LYS A 14 -35.46 -27.39 -16.03
N MET A 15 -34.45 -26.75 -15.45
CA MET A 15 -33.05 -26.83 -15.89
C MET A 15 -32.49 -28.24 -15.70
N ILE A 16 -31.50 -28.62 -16.50
CA ILE A 16 -30.74 -29.85 -16.29
C ILE A 16 -29.99 -29.70 -14.95
N PRO A 17 -30.08 -30.67 -14.02
CA PRO A 17 -29.34 -30.60 -12.77
C PRO A 17 -27.83 -30.54 -13.03
N ILE A 18 -27.16 -29.60 -12.38
CA ILE A 18 -25.71 -29.46 -12.41
C ILE A 18 -25.13 -30.21 -11.20
N ARG A 19 -24.06 -30.99 -11.40
CA ARG A 19 -23.29 -31.58 -10.31
C ARG A 19 -22.52 -30.46 -9.60
N ARG A 20 -23.07 -29.92 -8.51
CA ARG A 20 -22.34 -29.02 -7.61
C ARG A 20 -21.26 -29.79 -6.86
N PRO A 21 -20.19 -29.11 -6.40
CA PRO A 21 -19.28 -29.65 -5.40
C PRO A 21 -20.01 -30.13 -4.15
N THR A 22 -19.59 -31.26 -3.60
CA THR A 22 -19.98 -31.69 -2.25
C THR A 22 -19.08 -31.04 -1.21
N ASP A 23 -19.52 -30.97 0.04
CA ASP A 23 -18.73 -30.43 1.15
C ASP A 23 -17.37 -31.13 1.25
N GLU A 24 -17.34 -32.47 1.12
CA GLU A 24 -16.08 -33.25 1.09
C GLU A 24 -15.16 -32.89 -0.09
N GLU A 25 -15.72 -32.56 -1.27
CA GLU A 25 -14.91 -32.14 -2.42
C GLU A 25 -14.32 -30.75 -2.19
N LEU A 26 -15.07 -29.87 -1.53
CA LEU A 26 -14.65 -28.52 -1.18
C LEU A 26 -13.59 -28.54 -0.08
N GLU A 27 -13.78 -29.31 0.99
CA GLU A 27 -12.80 -29.46 2.09
C GLU A 27 -11.42 -29.94 1.62
N ASN A 28 -11.36 -30.66 0.49
CA ASN A 28 -10.13 -31.18 -0.11
C ASN A 28 -9.73 -30.43 -1.39
N ALA A 29 -10.41 -29.34 -1.74
CA ALA A 29 -10.14 -28.61 -2.96
C ALA A 29 -8.80 -27.87 -2.89
N LEU A 30 -8.00 -27.98 -3.94
CA LEU A 30 -6.79 -27.16 -4.08
C LEU A 30 -7.20 -25.73 -4.43
N HIS A 31 -6.61 -24.75 -3.77
CA HIS A 31 -6.90 -23.35 -4.02
C HIS A 31 -5.79 -22.66 -4.82
N ARG A 32 -6.23 -21.69 -5.62
CA ARG A 32 -5.37 -20.77 -6.36
C ARG A 32 -5.97 -19.38 -6.32
N THR A 33 -5.12 -18.36 -6.27
CA THR A 33 -5.49 -16.96 -6.27
C THR A 33 -4.80 -16.26 -7.44
N PHE A 34 -5.61 -15.52 -8.20
CA PHE A 34 -5.18 -14.69 -9.32
C PHE A 34 -5.72 -13.28 -9.12
N LEU A 35 -4.83 -12.30 -8.98
CA LEU A 35 -5.18 -10.89 -8.85
C LEU A 35 -4.89 -10.18 -10.17
N PHE A 36 -5.92 -9.54 -10.71
CA PHE A 36 -5.89 -8.86 -12.01
C PHE A 36 -5.76 -7.36 -11.75
N GLU A 37 -4.68 -6.77 -12.24
CA GLU A 37 -4.35 -5.38 -11.95
C GLU A 37 -3.64 -4.67 -13.11
N LYS A 38 -3.36 -3.39 -12.90
CA LYS A 38 -2.61 -2.55 -13.83
C LYS A 38 -1.36 -1.98 -13.13
N GLU A 39 -0.20 -2.25 -13.70
CA GLU A 39 1.07 -1.61 -13.34
C GLU A 39 1.16 -0.19 -13.93
N PRO A 40 1.96 0.72 -13.31
CA PRO A 40 2.16 2.09 -13.76
C PRO A 40 3.13 2.19 -14.96
N THR A 41 2.90 1.39 -16.01
CA THR A 41 3.68 1.40 -17.26
C THR A 41 2.77 1.47 -18.48
N ASP A 42 3.22 2.08 -19.56
CA ASP A 42 2.44 2.22 -20.80
C ASP A 42 2.64 1.06 -21.78
N GLU A 43 3.72 0.26 -21.65
CA GLU A 43 4.02 -0.80 -22.64
C GLU A 43 3.21 -2.07 -22.41
N LYS A 44 3.25 -2.62 -21.19
CA LYS A 44 2.52 -3.83 -20.78
C LYS A 44 1.86 -3.63 -19.42
N PRO A 45 0.96 -2.64 -19.29
CA PRO A 45 0.36 -2.29 -18.02
C PRO A 45 -0.38 -3.44 -17.35
N TRP A 46 -0.96 -4.35 -18.12
CA TRP A 46 -1.92 -5.30 -17.58
C TRP A 46 -1.25 -6.61 -17.21
N VAL A 47 -1.34 -6.95 -15.92
CA VAL A 47 -0.61 -8.05 -15.31
C VAL A 47 -1.54 -8.89 -14.44
N ILE A 48 -1.11 -10.10 -14.11
CA ILE A 48 -1.83 -11.00 -13.21
C ILE A 48 -0.85 -11.46 -12.14
N GLU A 49 -1.13 -11.20 -10.87
CA GLU A 49 -0.43 -11.81 -9.74
C GLU A 49 -0.95 -13.23 -9.51
N THR A 50 -0.08 -14.10 -8.99
CA THR A 50 -0.37 -15.52 -8.81
C THR A 50 0.12 -16.00 -7.45
N ASP A 51 -0.40 -17.13 -6.97
CA ASP A 51 0.04 -17.85 -5.77
C ASP A 51 1.54 -17.69 -5.44
N GLY A 52 1.85 -17.07 -4.30
CA GLY A 52 3.22 -16.95 -3.78
C GLY A 52 4.12 -15.97 -4.56
N ASN A 53 3.53 -15.09 -5.37
CA ASN A 53 4.22 -14.01 -6.07
C ASN A 53 3.49 -12.69 -5.83
N SER A 54 4.13 -11.77 -5.12
CA SER A 54 3.65 -10.42 -4.80
C SER A 54 3.92 -9.39 -5.91
N LYS A 55 4.27 -9.86 -7.11
CA LYS A 55 4.50 -9.01 -8.27
C LYS A 55 3.67 -9.50 -9.44
N GLY A 56 2.93 -8.58 -10.04
CA GLY A 56 2.20 -8.79 -11.28
C GLY A 56 3.07 -9.37 -12.38
N VAL A 57 2.51 -10.32 -13.14
CA VAL A 57 3.18 -10.86 -14.30
C VAL A 57 2.35 -10.77 -15.58
N GLY A 58 2.90 -10.09 -16.60
CA GLY A 58 2.34 -10.08 -17.96
C GLY A 58 2.72 -11.33 -18.78
N MET A 59 2.03 -11.60 -19.88
CA MET A 59 2.18 -12.85 -20.64
C MET A 59 3.63 -13.25 -21.02
N ASP A 60 4.03 -14.45 -20.60
CA ASP A 60 5.12 -15.24 -21.18
C ASP A 60 4.61 -16.67 -21.41
N PRO A 61 4.49 -17.16 -22.66
CA PRO A 61 3.98 -18.51 -22.94
C PRO A 61 4.85 -19.62 -22.33
N ARG A 62 6.12 -19.32 -22.01
CA ARG A 62 7.04 -20.26 -21.39
C ARG A 62 6.81 -20.40 -19.89
N ARG A 63 6.06 -19.48 -19.28
CA ARG A 63 5.76 -19.51 -17.86
C ARG A 63 4.51 -20.31 -17.60
N LEU A 64 4.64 -21.35 -16.78
CA LEU A 64 3.51 -22.16 -16.33
C LEU A 64 3.07 -21.70 -14.94
N THR A 65 1.83 -21.22 -14.83
CA THR A 65 1.29 -20.67 -13.57
C THR A 65 0.46 -21.67 -12.77
N ALA A 66 -0.25 -22.58 -13.44
CA ALA A 66 -1.02 -23.64 -12.79
C ALA A 66 -0.93 -24.95 -13.58
N ALA A 67 -0.91 -26.08 -12.86
CA ALA A 67 -0.83 -27.42 -13.44
C ALA A 67 -1.81 -28.42 -12.80
N PRO A 68 -3.13 -28.25 -12.98
CA PRO A 68 -4.11 -29.21 -12.50
C PRO A 68 -3.90 -30.61 -13.10
N SER A 69 -4.18 -31.64 -12.32
CA SER A 69 -4.08 -33.04 -12.77
C SER A 69 -5.40 -33.52 -13.40
N LYS A 70 -5.34 -33.99 -14.64
CA LYS A 70 -6.47 -34.60 -15.38
C LYS A 70 -7.06 -35.79 -14.62
N ASN A 71 -8.39 -35.92 -14.61
CA ASN A 71 -9.08 -37.06 -13.98
C ASN A 71 -8.65 -37.29 -12.52
N TYR A 72 -8.09 -36.26 -11.89
CA TYR A 72 -8.01 -36.24 -10.45
C TYR A 72 -9.43 -36.04 -9.95
N ASP A 73 -9.91 -36.90 -9.06
CA ASP A 73 -11.23 -36.71 -8.43
C ASP A 73 -11.28 -35.43 -7.57
N GLY A 74 -10.16 -34.71 -7.45
CA GLY A 74 -10.07 -33.44 -6.76
C GLY A 74 -10.62 -32.25 -7.55
N LEU A 75 -11.24 -31.37 -6.80
CA LEU A 75 -11.70 -30.07 -7.22
C LEU A 75 -10.55 -29.07 -7.10
N GLU A 76 -10.46 -28.10 -8.01
CA GLU A 76 -9.73 -26.86 -7.70
C GLU A 76 -10.72 -25.71 -7.56
N VAL A 77 -10.44 -24.80 -6.64
CA VAL A 77 -11.18 -23.55 -6.48
C VAL A 77 -10.24 -22.40 -6.81
N TRP A 78 -10.56 -21.68 -7.89
CA TRP A 78 -9.77 -20.55 -8.34
C TRP A 78 -10.46 -19.26 -7.88
N ARG A 79 -9.71 -18.42 -7.18
CA ARG A 79 -10.11 -17.13 -6.68
C ARG A 79 -9.59 -16.05 -7.62
N LEU A 80 -10.52 -15.31 -8.20
CA LEU A 80 -10.27 -14.25 -9.16
C LEU A 80 -10.52 -12.91 -8.46
N ILE A 81 -9.49 -12.08 -8.32
CA ILE A 81 -9.54 -10.82 -7.57
C ILE A 81 -9.33 -9.66 -8.53
N ASN A 82 -10.18 -8.64 -8.42
CA ASN A 82 -10.00 -7.37 -9.10
C ASN A 82 -9.13 -6.45 -8.25
N GLY A 83 -7.89 -6.23 -8.65
CA GLY A 83 -6.98 -5.29 -8.04
C GLY A 83 -7.08 -3.90 -8.69
N GLY A 84 -8.26 -3.30 -8.83
CA GLY A 84 -8.37 -1.93 -9.35
C GLY A 84 -9.78 -1.43 -9.71
N ASP A 85 -9.89 -0.32 -10.44
CA ASP A 85 -11.18 0.23 -10.88
C ASP A 85 -11.57 -0.10 -12.34
N TRP A 86 -10.83 -0.99 -13.02
CA TRP A 86 -11.30 -1.57 -14.28
C TRP A 86 -12.18 -2.80 -14.08
N SER A 87 -12.95 -3.13 -15.11
CA SER A 87 -13.58 -4.45 -15.21
C SER A 87 -12.69 -5.41 -15.99
N HIS A 88 -12.59 -6.64 -15.48
CA HIS A 88 -11.93 -7.76 -16.14
C HIS A 88 -12.95 -8.89 -16.34
N PRO A 89 -13.45 -9.13 -17.56
CA PRO A 89 -14.17 -10.35 -17.89
C PRO A 89 -13.16 -11.49 -18.06
N ILE A 90 -12.89 -12.23 -16.99
CA ILE A 90 -11.84 -13.26 -16.99
C ILE A 90 -12.35 -14.51 -17.67
N HIS A 91 -11.68 -14.93 -18.74
CA HIS A 91 -11.96 -16.16 -19.45
C HIS A 91 -10.93 -17.23 -19.10
N ILE A 92 -11.40 -18.37 -18.59
CA ILE A 92 -10.58 -19.56 -18.35
C ILE A 92 -10.92 -20.54 -19.47
N HIS A 93 -9.91 -20.95 -20.24
CA HIS A 93 -10.14 -21.86 -21.37
C HIS A 93 -10.55 -23.26 -20.88
N PHE A 94 -11.07 -24.06 -21.81
CA PHE A 94 -11.32 -25.51 -21.64
C PHE A 94 -12.44 -25.93 -20.67
N GLU A 95 -12.42 -25.49 -19.40
CA GLU A 95 -13.42 -25.90 -18.41
C GLU A 95 -14.51 -24.84 -18.21
N GLU A 96 -15.74 -25.31 -18.01
CA GLU A 96 -16.82 -24.47 -17.48
C GLU A 96 -16.92 -24.69 -15.96
N GLY A 97 -16.65 -23.65 -15.18
CA GLY A 97 -16.68 -23.68 -13.73
C GLY A 97 -18.03 -23.31 -13.13
N ILE A 98 -18.20 -23.63 -11.86
CA ILE A 98 -19.36 -23.24 -11.05
C ILE A 98 -18.91 -22.14 -10.12
N ILE A 99 -19.55 -20.98 -10.18
CA ILE A 99 -19.30 -19.91 -9.20
C ILE A 99 -19.82 -20.40 -7.85
N LEU A 100 -18.92 -20.44 -6.87
CA LEU A 100 -19.23 -20.76 -5.48
C LEU A 100 -19.66 -19.51 -4.75
N ARG A 101 -18.83 -18.46 -4.84
CA ARG A 101 -19.07 -17.19 -4.18
C ARG A 101 -18.68 -16.00 -5.03
N ARG A 102 -19.37 -14.88 -4.82
CA ARG A 102 -18.96 -13.54 -5.23
C ARG A 102 -18.90 -12.66 -4.00
N ASP A 103 -17.75 -12.03 -3.77
CA ASP A 103 -17.51 -11.20 -2.58
C ASP A 103 -17.89 -11.91 -1.26
N GLY A 104 -17.66 -13.23 -1.19
CA GLY A 104 -18.03 -14.05 -0.03
C GLY A 104 -19.49 -14.55 0.00
N PHE A 105 -20.36 -14.12 -0.91
CA PHE A 105 -21.77 -14.53 -0.93
C PHE A 105 -22.11 -15.53 -2.01
N GLU A 106 -23.26 -16.18 -1.88
CA GLU A 106 -23.82 -16.98 -2.95
C GLU A 106 -24.03 -16.13 -4.23
N PRO A 107 -23.65 -16.64 -5.41
CA PRO A 107 -23.83 -15.92 -6.67
C PRO A 107 -25.30 -15.56 -6.94
N PRO A 108 -25.54 -14.49 -7.73
CA PRO A 108 -26.88 -14.10 -8.12
C PRO A 108 -27.58 -15.19 -8.96
N GLU A 109 -28.92 -15.14 -9.02
CA GLU A 109 -29.75 -16.18 -9.65
C GLU A 109 -29.35 -16.52 -11.09
N TRP A 110 -28.87 -15.54 -11.87
CA TRP A 110 -28.44 -15.75 -13.26
C TRP A 110 -27.09 -16.45 -13.42
N GLU A 111 -26.37 -16.70 -12.33
CA GLU A 111 -25.08 -17.42 -12.34
C GLU A 111 -25.09 -18.65 -11.41
N LYS A 112 -25.85 -18.58 -10.32
CA LYS A 112 -25.98 -19.62 -9.31
C LYS A 112 -26.30 -20.99 -9.88
N TRP A 113 -27.04 -21.04 -10.98
CA TRP A 113 -27.51 -22.28 -11.60
C TRP A 113 -26.88 -22.55 -12.97
N ALA A 114 -25.73 -21.94 -13.26
CA ALA A 114 -25.02 -22.11 -14.51
C ALA A 114 -23.60 -22.64 -14.29
N ARG A 115 -23.04 -23.26 -15.33
CA ARG A 115 -21.59 -23.33 -15.50
C ARG A 115 -21.19 -22.21 -16.44
N LYS A 116 -20.04 -21.58 -16.20
CA LYS A 116 -19.55 -20.45 -16.98
C LYS A 116 -18.09 -20.67 -17.34
N ASP A 117 -17.64 -19.98 -18.37
CA ASP A 117 -16.25 -19.91 -18.80
C ASP A 117 -15.71 -18.47 -18.71
N MET A 118 -16.59 -17.49 -18.47
CA MET A 118 -16.24 -16.09 -18.21
C MET A 118 -16.78 -15.58 -16.88
N TYR A 119 -15.93 -14.87 -16.15
CA TYR A 119 -16.17 -14.35 -14.81
C TYR A 119 -15.81 -12.87 -14.79
N ARG A 120 -16.82 -12.01 -14.79
CA ARG A 120 -16.58 -10.57 -14.68
C ARG A 120 -16.24 -10.20 -13.25
N VAL A 121 -15.09 -9.59 -13.03
CA VAL A 121 -14.70 -8.89 -11.80
C VAL A 121 -14.54 -7.40 -12.11
N GLY A 122 -14.78 -6.52 -11.15
CA GLY A 122 -14.73 -5.08 -11.38
C GLY A 122 -15.55 -4.27 -10.37
N PRO A 123 -15.44 -2.93 -10.38
CA PRO A 123 -16.11 -2.07 -9.40
C PRO A 123 -17.61 -1.92 -9.62
N GLN A 124 -18.15 -2.42 -10.73
CA GLN A 124 -19.57 -2.31 -11.04
C GLN A 124 -20.40 -3.24 -10.14
N GLU A 125 -21.62 -2.79 -9.81
CA GLU A 125 -22.57 -3.50 -8.96
C GLU A 125 -22.85 -4.94 -9.43
N ASP A 126 -22.80 -5.19 -10.74
CA ASP A 126 -23.07 -6.48 -11.36
C ASP A 126 -21.83 -7.39 -11.50
N SER A 127 -20.67 -6.98 -11.00
CA SER A 127 -19.39 -7.67 -11.16
C SER A 127 -18.86 -8.24 -9.84
N GLY A 128 -18.64 -7.40 -8.83
CA GLY A 128 -17.98 -7.81 -7.58
C GLY A 128 -16.45 -7.79 -7.67
N ALA A 129 -15.79 -7.69 -6.52
CA ALA A 129 -14.34 -7.59 -6.41
C ALA A 129 -13.65 -8.96 -6.42
N ILE A 130 -14.31 -9.99 -5.90
CA ILE A 130 -13.76 -11.35 -5.79
C ILE A 130 -14.76 -12.38 -6.29
N VAL A 131 -14.30 -13.36 -7.06
CA VAL A 131 -15.10 -14.50 -7.52
C VAL A 131 -14.35 -15.78 -7.25
N GLU A 132 -15.00 -16.74 -6.60
CA GLU A 132 -14.45 -18.07 -6.36
C GLU A 132 -15.17 -19.10 -7.21
N VAL A 133 -14.38 -19.81 -8.01
CA VAL A 133 -14.87 -20.68 -9.07
C VAL A 133 -14.39 -22.11 -8.83
N ALA A 134 -15.32 -23.04 -8.72
CA ALA A 134 -15.04 -24.47 -8.67
C ALA A 134 -14.83 -25.04 -10.09
N LEU A 135 -13.66 -25.64 -10.33
CA LEU A 135 -13.23 -26.22 -11.60
C LEU A 135 -12.91 -27.72 -11.44
N ARG A 136 -13.21 -28.51 -12.47
CA ARG A 136 -12.91 -29.96 -12.51
C ARG A 136 -12.31 -30.34 -13.86
N PHE A 137 -11.03 -30.67 -13.87
CA PHE A 137 -10.26 -30.97 -15.09
C PHE A 137 -10.39 -32.44 -15.50
N ARG A 138 -11.33 -32.74 -16.40
CA ARG A 138 -11.78 -34.12 -16.64
C ARG A 138 -11.20 -34.73 -17.92
N GLU A 139 -11.32 -34.06 -19.04
CA GLU A 139 -11.33 -34.78 -20.32
C GLU A 139 -10.02 -34.77 -21.09
N PHE A 140 -9.30 -33.65 -21.14
CA PHE A 140 -8.15 -33.48 -22.02
C PHE A 140 -6.98 -32.81 -21.30
N ALA A 141 -5.83 -33.49 -21.31
CA ALA A 141 -4.56 -32.90 -20.91
C ALA A 141 -4.05 -32.00 -22.04
N GLY A 142 -3.33 -30.94 -21.70
CA GLY A 142 -2.86 -29.97 -22.68
C GLY A 142 -2.58 -28.61 -22.08
N THR A 143 -2.14 -27.70 -22.94
CA THR A 143 -1.83 -26.30 -22.61
C THR A 143 -3.00 -25.40 -22.95
N TYR A 144 -3.40 -24.57 -21.99
CA TYR A 144 -4.55 -23.69 -22.06
C TYR A 144 -4.22 -22.31 -21.53
N MET A 145 -5.14 -21.37 -21.77
CA MET A 145 -4.97 -19.97 -21.40
C MET A 145 -6.01 -19.55 -20.36
N GLU A 146 -5.62 -18.56 -19.59
CA GLU A 146 -6.52 -17.76 -18.76
C GLU A 146 -6.20 -16.29 -19.03
N HIS A 147 -7.21 -15.46 -19.24
CA HIS A 147 -6.97 -14.06 -19.56
C HIS A 147 -8.17 -13.17 -19.30
N CYS A 148 -7.91 -11.87 -19.19
CA CYS A 148 -8.96 -10.88 -19.35
C CYS A 148 -9.44 -10.88 -20.80
N HIS A 149 -10.74 -10.96 -21.01
CA HIS A 149 -11.37 -10.95 -22.34
C HIS A 149 -11.70 -9.52 -22.83
N ASN A 150 -11.26 -8.49 -22.09
CA ASN A 150 -11.10 -7.16 -22.68
C ASN A 150 -9.84 -7.23 -23.55
N THR A 151 -10.01 -7.22 -24.87
CA THR A 151 -8.91 -7.43 -25.83
C THR A 151 -7.78 -6.42 -25.66
N GLN A 152 -8.08 -5.20 -25.20
CA GLN A 152 -7.03 -4.21 -24.91
C GLN A 152 -6.16 -4.63 -23.73
N HIS A 153 -6.77 -5.24 -22.70
CA HIS A 153 -6.04 -5.73 -21.54
C HIS A 153 -5.28 -7.01 -21.90
N GLU A 154 -5.92 -7.91 -22.66
CA GLU A 154 -5.34 -9.17 -23.16
C GLU A 154 -4.05 -8.96 -23.96
N ASP A 155 -4.05 -7.99 -24.89
CA ASP A 155 -2.93 -7.77 -25.81
C ASP A 155 -1.75 -7.03 -25.15
N HIS A 156 -1.91 -6.44 -23.96
CA HIS A 156 -0.91 -5.58 -23.30
C HIS A 156 -0.62 -5.85 -21.80
N ALA A 157 -0.51 -7.05 -21.22
CA ALA A 157 -0.82 -8.40 -21.71
C ALA A 157 -1.29 -9.27 -20.53
N MET A 158 -2.56 -9.12 -20.16
CA MET A 158 -3.24 -9.76 -19.03
C MET A 158 -3.69 -11.18 -19.36
N LEU A 159 -2.71 -12.06 -19.52
CA LEU A 159 -2.91 -13.39 -20.05
C LEU A 159 -1.83 -14.34 -19.52
N LEU A 160 -2.25 -15.52 -19.08
CA LEU A 160 -1.41 -16.55 -18.47
C LEU A 160 -1.63 -17.91 -19.15
N ARG A 161 -0.62 -18.77 -19.01
CA ARG A 161 -0.67 -20.17 -19.42
C ARG A 161 -0.80 -21.09 -18.20
N TRP A 162 -1.69 -22.06 -18.31
CA TRP A 162 -1.80 -23.20 -17.41
C TRP A 162 -1.91 -24.51 -18.19
N ASP A 163 -1.54 -25.62 -17.55
CA ASP A 163 -1.43 -26.92 -18.21
C ASP A 163 -2.23 -27.98 -17.45
N VAL A 164 -3.15 -28.68 -18.11
CA VAL A 164 -3.72 -29.90 -17.54
C VAL A 164 -2.72 -31.04 -17.73
N GLU A 165 -2.15 -31.55 -16.64
CA GLU A 165 -1.18 -32.65 -16.65
C GLU A 165 -1.85 -34.02 -16.54
N HIS A 166 -1.18 -35.07 -17.02
CA HIS A 166 -1.61 -36.43 -16.70
C HIS A 166 -1.26 -36.80 -15.24
N PRO A 167 -2.07 -37.64 -14.56
CA PRO A 167 -1.72 -38.14 -13.24
C PRO A 167 -0.33 -38.77 -13.21
N GLY A 168 0.51 -38.32 -12.27
CA GLY A 168 1.89 -38.81 -12.12
C GLY A 168 2.89 -38.26 -13.14
N GLN A 169 2.51 -37.27 -13.95
CA GLN A 169 3.43 -36.59 -14.86
C GLN A 169 4.54 -35.87 -14.10
N VAL A 170 5.80 -36.20 -14.42
CA VAL A 170 6.98 -35.58 -13.79
C VAL A 170 7.66 -34.54 -14.68
N LYS A 171 7.52 -34.68 -16.00
CA LYS A 171 8.07 -33.73 -16.98
C LYS A 171 7.02 -32.71 -17.36
N LEU A 172 7.40 -31.44 -17.34
CA LEU A 172 6.55 -30.36 -17.85
C LEU A 172 6.34 -30.53 -19.35
N MET A 173 5.14 -30.16 -19.82
CA MET A 173 4.88 -30.09 -21.26
C MET A 173 5.72 -28.95 -21.86
N PRO A 174 6.44 -29.21 -22.97
CA PRO A 174 7.21 -28.16 -23.62
C PRO A 174 6.25 -27.10 -24.19
N THR A 175 6.70 -25.84 -24.14
CA THR A 175 5.92 -24.69 -24.58
C THR A 175 5.79 -24.68 -26.10
N PRO A 176 4.58 -24.68 -26.67
CA PRO A 176 4.41 -24.43 -28.10
C PRO A 176 4.65 -22.94 -28.39
N LEU A 177 5.62 -22.64 -29.24
CA LEU A 177 5.92 -21.29 -29.74
C LEU A 177 5.62 -21.21 -31.24
N PRO A 178 4.58 -20.47 -31.65
CA PRO A 178 4.34 -20.19 -33.04
C PRO A 178 5.49 -19.36 -33.63
N THR A 179 6.05 -19.82 -34.74
CA THR A 179 7.03 -19.11 -35.56
C THR A 179 6.50 -18.98 -36.98
N TRP A 180 7.21 -18.22 -37.83
CA TRP A 180 6.85 -18.09 -39.24
C TRP A 180 6.85 -19.44 -39.97
N ASP A 181 7.71 -20.37 -39.55
CA ASP A 181 7.93 -21.66 -40.23
C ASP A 181 7.13 -22.82 -39.60
N GLY A 182 6.33 -22.56 -38.55
CA GLY A 182 5.53 -23.58 -37.88
C GLY A 182 5.42 -23.36 -36.38
N VAL A 183 5.30 -24.44 -35.61
CA VAL A 183 5.32 -24.40 -34.14
C VAL A 183 6.60 -25.08 -33.67
N GLU A 184 7.42 -24.33 -32.96
CA GLU A 184 8.58 -24.87 -32.23
C GLU A 184 8.20 -25.18 -30.79
N TYR A 185 8.99 -26.04 -30.14
CA TYR A 185 8.79 -26.40 -28.75
C TYR A 185 10.02 -26.04 -27.93
N VAL A 186 9.81 -25.27 -26.86
CA VAL A 186 10.90 -24.86 -25.94
C VAL A 186 10.61 -25.31 -24.52
N ASP A 187 11.64 -25.28 -23.68
CA ASP A 187 11.50 -25.62 -22.27
C ASP A 187 10.55 -24.66 -21.53
N THR A 188 9.74 -25.23 -20.65
CA THR A 188 8.79 -24.51 -19.80
C THR A 188 9.44 -24.18 -18.46
N ARG A 189 9.23 -22.96 -17.97
CA ARG A 189 9.60 -22.52 -16.62
C ARG A 189 8.34 -22.41 -15.77
N ALA A 190 8.18 -23.31 -14.80
CA ALA A 190 7.05 -23.25 -13.88
C ALA A 190 7.31 -22.29 -12.71
N LEU A 191 6.25 -21.63 -12.24
CA LEU A 191 6.27 -20.93 -10.96
C LEU A 191 6.32 -21.93 -9.80
N PRO A 192 6.87 -21.58 -8.62
CA PRO A 192 7.04 -22.52 -7.51
C PRO A 192 5.74 -23.23 -7.08
N THR A 193 4.62 -22.51 -7.12
CA THR A 193 3.29 -22.92 -6.65
C THR A 193 2.43 -23.62 -7.70
N PHE A 194 2.92 -23.77 -8.93
CA PHE A 194 2.10 -24.22 -10.06
C PHE A 194 1.33 -25.54 -9.84
N ARG A 195 1.87 -26.48 -9.05
CA ARG A 195 1.18 -27.74 -8.67
C ARG A 195 0.48 -27.70 -7.32
N SER A 196 0.94 -26.86 -6.40
CA SER A 196 0.50 -26.87 -5.00
C SER A 196 -0.54 -25.80 -4.68
N GLY A 197 -0.71 -24.80 -5.54
CA GLY A 197 -1.57 -23.66 -5.27
C GLY A 197 -1.10 -22.86 -4.04
N ASP A 198 -2.02 -22.12 -3.44
CA ASP A 198 -1.84 -21.35 -2.20
C ASP A 198 -2.40 -22.06 -0.95
N GLY A 199 -3.17 -23.13 -1.11
CA GLY A 199 -3.75 -23.87 0.00
C GLY A 199 -4.72 -24.98 -0.39
N VAL A 200 -5.36 -25.58 0.62
CA VAL A 200 -6.41 -26.60 0.48
C VAL A 200 -7.53 -26.29 1.46
N GLY A 201 -8.79 -26.47 1.05
CA GLY A 201 -9.96 -26.28 1.92
C GLY A 201 -11.17 -25.73 1.16
N GLU A 202 -12.29 -25.55 1.86
CA GLU A 202 -13.55 -25.09 1.26
C GLU A 202 -13.48 -23.66 0.70
N TYR A 203 -12.71 -22.79 1.38
CA TYR A 203 -12.56 -21.37 1.06
C TYR A 203 -11.09 -20.94 1.00
N GLY A 204 -10.15 -21.88 0.88
CA GLY A 204 -8.73 -21.61 0.77
C GLY A 204 -8.13 -20.83 1.94
N PRO A 205 -6.93 -20.24 1.76
CA PRO A 205 -6.33 -19.35 2.75
C PRO A 205 -7.22 -18.12 2.98
N LYS A 206 -7.32 -17.70 4.25
CA LYS A 206 -8.00 -16.46 4.62
C LYS A 206 -7.23 -15.29 4.00
N LEU A 207 -7.91 -14.49 3.19
CA LEU A 207 -7.34 -13.24 2.70
C LEU A 207 -7.14 -12.30 3.89
N ASN A 208 -5.98 -11.66 3.97
CA ASN A 208 -5.71 -10.62 4.93
C ASN A 208 -5.63 -9.29 4.17
N PRO A 209 -6.52 -8.32 4.42
CA PRO A 209 -6.45 -7.04 3.75
C PRO A 209 -5.31 -6.19 4.30
N VAL A 210 -4.79 -6.52 5.49
CA VAL A 210 -3.73 -5.76 6.16
C VAL A 210 -2.39 -6.43 5.88
N GLU A 211 -1.49 -5.68 5.25
CA GLU A 211 -0.10 -6.07 5.11
C GLU A 211 0.75 -5.24 6.07
N GLN A 212 1.56 -5.93 6.86
CA GLN A 212 2.49 -5.36 7.82
C GLN A 212 3.90 -5.66 7.35
N TRP A 213 4.71 -4.61 7.17
CA TRP A 213 6.01 -4.71 6.51
C TRP A 213 7.20 -4.61 7.46
N VAL A 214 6.95 -4.35 8.74
CA VAL A 214 7.98 -4.24 9.78
C VAL A 214 7.66 -5.21 10.90
N ASP A 215 8.67 -5.92 11.39
CA ASP A 215 8.54 -6.87 12.49
C ASP A 215 8.43 -6.18 13.85
N GLY A 216 7.73 -6.82 14.78
CA GLY A 216 7.65 -6.38 16.18
C GLY A 216 6.80 -5.13 16.44
N ILE A 217 6.25 -4.49 15.41
CA ILE A 217 5.32 -3.38 15.57
C ILE A 217 3.94 -3.86 16.03
N VAL A 218 3.26 -3.01 16.80
CA VAL A 218 1.91 -3.27 17.30
C VAL A 218 1.02 -2.10 16.92
N VAL A 219 -0.04 -2.40 16.16
CA VAL A 219 -1.12 -1.43 15.89
C VAL A 219 -2.14 -1.54 17.00
N GLU A 220 -2.47 -0.40 17.59
CA GLU A 220 -3.45 -0.29 18.66
C GLU A 220 -4.57 0.66 18.25
N GLU A 221 -5.75 0.45 18.84
CA GLU A 221 -6.92 1.31 18.67
C GLU A 221 -7.47 1.36 17.23
N LEU A 222 -7.01 0.45 16.35
CA LEU A 222 -7.57 0.20 15.01
C LEU A 222 -7.71 -1.29 14.73
N ASP A 223 -8.92 -1.73 14.39
CA ASP A 223 -9.14 -3.01 13.71
C ASP A 223 -9.12 -2.79 12.19
N LEU A 224 -7.93 -2.56 11.66
CA LEU A 224 -7.69 -2.23 10.24
C LEU A 224 -8.39 -3.21 9.28
N ALA A 225 -8.52 -4.47 9.67
CA ALA A 225 -9.13 -5.51 8.84
C ALA A 225 -10.66 -5.41 8.76
N ASN A 226 -11.31 -4.73 9.71
CA ASN A 226 -12.77 -4.77 9.87
C ASN A 226 -13.43 -3.39 10.04
N MET A 227 -12.64 -2.32 10.21
CA MET A 227 -13.18 -0.99 10.48
C MET A 227 -14.00 -0.43 9.32
N GLU A 228 -14.92 0.49 9.64
CA GLU A 228 -15.60 1.31 8.63
C GLU A 228 -14.59 2.29 8.03
N ILE A 229 -14.41 2.25 6.70
CA ILE A 229 -13.56 3.20 5.99
C ILE A 229 -14.42 4.32 5.42
N GLY A 230 -14.16 5.53 5.91
CA GLY A 230 -14.78 6.76 5.47
C GLY A 230 -13.87 7.61 4.59
N ASP A 231 -14.46 8.70 4.10
CA ASP A 231 -13.78 9.78 3.40
C ASP A 231 -14.28 11.15 3.86
N ALA A 232 -13.78 12.22 3.23
CA ALA A 232 -14.11 13.59 3.62
C ALA A 232 -15.59 13.97 3.41
N LEU A 233 -16.33 13.27 2.54
CA LEU A 233 -17.77 13.48 2.34
C LEU A 233 -18.62 12.48 3.14
N ASN A 234 -18.10 11.29 3.42
CA ASN A 234 -18.76 10.21 4.14
C ASN A 234 -17.83 9.70 5.26
N PRO A 235 -17.67 10.45 6.37
CA PRO A 235 -16.74 10.09 7.44
C PRO A 235 -17.21 8.84 8.19
N ALA A 236 -16.27 8.01 8.62
CA ALA A 236 -16.50 6.84 9.47
C ALA A 236 -15.98 7.07 10.90
N PRO A 237 -16.52 6.42 11.94
CA PRO A 237 -16.20 6.73 13.34
C PRO A 237 -14.81 6.31 13.84
N ASP A 238 -14.12 5.39 13.15
CA ASP A 238 -12.94 4.70 13.71
C ASP A 238 -11.83 4.52 12.66
N GLU A 239 -11.14 5.62 12.33
CA GLU A 239 -10.03 5.62 11.36
C GLU A 239 -8.71 6.11 11.95
N ARG A 240 -8.65 6.24 13.28
CA ARG A 240 -7.50 6.79 14.00
C ARG A 240 -6.82 5.70 14.81
N GLY A 241 -5.50 5.61 14.68
CA GLY A 241 -4.73 4.65 15.43
C GLY A 241 -3.36 5.16 15.78
N LYS A 242 -2.69 4.32 16.54
CA LYS A 242 -1.31 4.49 16.93
C LYS A 242 -0.56 3.20 16.67
N ILE A 243 0.74 3.35 16.46
CA ILE A 243 1.65 2.26 16.23
C ILE A 243 2.78 2.32 17.23
N THR A 244 3.07 1.20 17.86
CA THR A 244 4.15 1.05 18.82
C THR A 244 5.29 0.29 18.17
N TYR A 245 6.48 0.90 18.14
CA TYR A 245 7.72 0.31 17.63
C TYR A 245 8.63 -0.10 18.80
N PRO A 246 9.31 -1.25 18.72
CA PRO A 246 10.48 -1.50 19.55
C PRO A 246 11.62 -0.53 19.15
N LEU A 247 12.35 -0.04 20.14
CA LEU A 247 13.52 0.81 19.94
C LEU A 247 14.81 0.00 20.01
N HIS A 248 15.75 0.34 19.15
CA HIS A 248 17.13 -0.11 19.25
C HIS A 248 17.94 0.90 20.06
N ARG A 249 18.97 0.39 20.75
CA ARG A 249 20.01 1.21 21.40
C ARG A 249 21.25 1.24 20.51
N GLY A 250 21.84 2.42 20.37
CA GLY A 250 23.07 2.61 19.63
C GLY A 250 23.89 3.76 20.20
N ILE A 251 25.07 3.98 19.62
CA ILE A 251 25.94 5.09 19.97
C ILE A 251 26.03 6.05 18.80
N ASN A 252 25.80 7.35 19.01
CA ASN A 252 26.20 8.37 18.08
C ASN A 252 27.57 8.93 18.50
N ASN A 253 28.51 8.96 17.58
CA ASN A 253 29.85 9.53 17.75
C ASN A 253 29.96 10.83 16.93
N ASP A 254 29.98 11.96 17.64
CA ASP A 254 30.22 13.28 17.06
C ASP A 254 31.61 13.76 17.45
N ASP A 255 32.57 13.65 16.51
CA ASP A 255 33.98 14.03 16.71
C ASP A 255 34.63 13.48 18.00
N GLY A 256 34.31 12.22 18.34
CA GLY A 256 34.84 11.52 19.52
C GLY A 256 34.00 11.66 20.79
N VAL A 257 32.89 12.38 20.74
CA VAL A 257 31.88 12.43 21.80
C VAL A 257 30.84 11.35 21.54
N GLU A 258 30.80 10.33 22.39
CA GLU A 258 29.82 9.25 22.33
C GLU A 258 28.57 9.61 23.12
N THR A 259 27.41 9.48 22.49
CA THR A 259 26.10 9.70 23.09
C THR A 259 25.22 8.49 22.80
N GLU A 260 24.51 7.98 23.81
CA GLU A 260 23.52 6.92 23.60
C GLU A 260 22.32 7.49 22.83
N VAL A 261 21.84 6.73 21.85
CA VAL A 261 20.66 7.10 21.05
C VAL A 261 19.70 5.93 20.98
N PHE A 262 18.42 6.26 21.01
CA PHE A 262 17.31 5.35 20.78
C PHE A 262 16.75 5.60 19.40
N PHE A 263 16.67 4.57 18.57
CA PHE A 263 16.32 4.70 17.17
C PHE A 263 15.48 3.53 16.67
N VAL A 264 14.84 3.73 15.52
CA VAL A 264 14.12 2.69 14.78
C VAL A 264 14.86 2.42 13.48
N LEU A 265 15.07 1.14 13.15
CA LEU A 265 15.44 0.68 11.81
C LEU A 265 14.16 0.42 11.04
N HIS A 266 13.96 1.06 9.89
CA HIS A 266 12.68 0.95 9.18
C HIS A 266 12.80 0.53 7.72
N ASP A 267 13.78 1.04 6.99
CA ASP A 267 13.90 0.79 5.55
C ASP A 267 15.36 0.55 5.15
N VAL A 268 15.60 -0.29 4.14
CA VAL A 268 16.94 -0.57 3.59
C VAL A 268 16.90 -0.77 2.07
N THR A 269 17.96 -0.37 1.38
CA THR A 269 18.08 -0.45 -0.09
C THR A 269 18.36 -1.85 -0.66
N ASP A 270 18.40 -2.90 0.16
CA ASP A 270 18.70 -4.27 -0.27
C ASP A 270 17.58 -5.21 0.20
N GLU A 271 16.94 -5.88 -0.74
CA GLU A 271 15.75 -6.71 -0.51
C GLU A 271 16.04 -7.89 0.44
N GLU A 272 17.15 -8.59 0.23
CA GLU A 272 17.51 -9.73 1.07
C GLU A 272 17.85 -9.30 2.51
N LEU A 273 18.53 -8.16 2.68
CA LEU A 273 18.76 -7.60 4.02
C LEU A 273 17.47 -7.10 4.67
N ALA A 274 16.53 -6.55 3.89
CA ALA A 274 15.23 -6.11 4.41
C ALA A 274 14.48 -7.30 5.05
N ASP A 275 14.41 -8.43 4.34
CA ASP A 275 13.82 -9.67 4.84
C ASP A 275 14.53 -10.20 6.09
N GLN A 276 15.87 -10.16 6.10
CA GLN A 276 16.66 -10.64 7.24
C GLN A 276 16.49 -9.78 8.50
N LEU A 277 16.36 -8.47 8.33
CA LEU A 277 16.19 -7.51 9.42
C LEU A 277 14.73 -7.36 9.86
N GLY A 278 13.77 -7.88 9.09
CA GLY A 278 12.33 -7.70 9.34
C GLY A 278 11.89 -6.25 9.12
N ILE A 279 12.44 -5.59 8.11
CA ILE A 279 12.17 -4.18 7.76
C ILE A 279 11.87 -4.03 6.26
N ILE A 280 11.61 -2.80 5.79
CA ILE A 280 11.10 -2.57 4.44
C ILE A 280 12.22 -2.47 3.39
N TYR A 281 12.00 -3.08 2.23
CA TYR A 281 12.81 -2.85 1.04
C TYR A 281 12.46 -1.51 0.36
N ALA A 282 13.38 -0.55 0.42
CA ALA A 282 13.26 0.79 -0.16
C ALA A 282 14.29 1.02 -1.28
N GLY A 283 14.01 0.47 -2.46
CA GLY A 283 14.86 0.61 -3.64
C GLY A 283 15.01 2.06 -4.12
N GLY A 284 14.01 2.92 -3.89
CA GLY A 284 14.03 4.33 -4.30
C GLY A 284 15.07 5.18 -3.56
N LEU A 285 15.63 4.66 -2.46
CA LEU A 285 16.77 5.27 -1.78
C LEU A 285 18.11 4.96 -2.46
N VAL A 286 18.16 4.00 -3.39
CA VAL A 286 19.37 3.71 -4.18
C VAL A 286 19.76 4.97 -4.96
N GLY A 287 21.04 5.34 -4.85
CA GLY A 287 21.57 6.54 -5.51
C GLY A 287 21.41 7.84 -4.72
N THR A 288 20.83 7.83 -3.52
CA THR A 288 20.74 9.02 -2.64
C THR A 288 22.11 9.71 -2.54
N PRO A 289 22.25 11.02 -2.81
CA PRO A 289 23.55 11.69 -2.79
C PRO A 289 24.27 11.62 -1.44
N LEU A 290 25.61 11.58 -1.45
CA LEU A 290 26.42 11.61 -0.21
C LEU A 290 26.07 12.81 0.69
N ALA A 291 25.68 13.94 0.10
CA ALA A 291 25.27 15.14 0.82
C ALA A 291 23.98 14.95 1.65
N ALA A 292 23.10 14.02 1.28
CA ALA A 292 21.86 13.71 1.99
C ALA A 292 22.02 12.58 3.03
N THR A 293 23.16 11.88 3.02
CA THR A 293 23.41 10.71 3.89
C THR A 293 24.52 10.97 4.91
N SER A 294 24.57 10.18 5.98
CA SER A 294 25.69 10.17 6.93
C SER A 294 26.18 8.74 7.17
N PRO A 295 27.45 8.52 7.56
CA PRO A 295 27.94 7.17 7.79
C PRO A 295 27.34 6.56 9.06
N ALA A 296 27.25 5.23 9.07
CA ALA A 296 27.03 4.39 10.25
C ALA A 296 27.79 3.07 10.08
N SER A 297 27.99 2.36 11.19
CA SER A 297 28.52 1.00 11.21
C SER A 297 27.72 0.13 12.15
N VAL A 298 27.65 -1.16 11.85
CA VAL A 298 27.11 -2.20 12.73
C VAL A 298 28.19 -3.26 12.88
N ASP A 299 28.39 -3.75 14.11
CA ASP A 299 29.33 -4.84 14.39
C ASP A 299 28.66 -6.22 14.28
N GLU A 300 29.46 -7.29 14.45
CA GLU A 300 28.98 -8.68 14.37
C GLU A 300 27.95 -9.04 15.46
N ASP A 301 27.90 -8.26 16.55
CA ASP A 301 26.95 -8.42 17.65
C ASP A 301 25.65 -7.61 17.42
N GLY A 302 25.57 -6.86 16.30
CA GLY A 302 24.43 -6.03 15.96
C GLY A 302 24.41 -4.67 16.65
N ASN A 303 25.53 -4.23 17.26
CA ASN A 303 25.60 -2.91 17.90
C ASN A 303 25.82 -1.82 16.86
N TRP A 304 24.95 -0.81 16.88
CA TRP A 304 25.00 0.30 15.92
C TRP A 304 25.82 1.47 16.44
N THR A 305 26.69 2.00 15.57
CA THR A 305 27.38 3.27 15.77
C THR A 305 27.08 4.22 14.61
N PHE A 306 26.57 5.40 14.93
CA PHE A 306 26.25 6.48 14.00
C PHE A 306 27.31 7.57 14.08
N PHE A 307 27.51 8.29 12.98
CA PHE A 307 28.52 9.36 12.93
C PHE A 307 27.92 10.69 12.47
N GLY A 308 28.50 11.77 13.01
CA GLY A 308 28.08 13.15 12.76
C GLY A 308 27.24 13.71 13.91
N ASN A 309 26.62 14.86 13.66
CA ASN A 309 25.86 15.55 14.69
C ASN A 309 24.63 14.74 15.12
N LEU A 310 24.24 14.96 16.37
CA LEU A 310 22.90 14.63 16.85
C LEU A 310 21.84 15.48 16.12
N PRO A 311 20.57 15.03 16.12
CA PRO A 311 19.48 15.83 15.58
C PRO A 311 19.47 17.22 16.20
N ASN A 312 19.05 18.22 15.40
CA ASN A 312 18.78 19.54 15.94
C ASN A 312 17.75 19.44 17.09
N PRO A 313 17.85 20.30 18.12
CA PRO A 313 16.88 20.28 19.21
C PRO A 313 15.48 20.54 18.68
N ILE A 314 14.47 19.84 19.19
CA ILE A 314 13.09 20.03 18.75
C ILE A 314 12.59 21.43 19.15
N GLN A 315 12.22 22.25 18.18
CA GLN A 315 11.63 23.57 18.43
C GLN A 315 10.13 23.47 18.76
N CYS A 316 9.65 24.38 19.62
CA CYS A 316 8.23 24.77 19.71
C CYS A 316 8.08 26.30 19.78
N HIS A 317 6.89 26.86 19.53
CA HIS A 317 6.66 28.32 19.50
C HIS A 317 6.93 28.98 20.86
N GLN A 318 6.58 28.32 21.97
CA GLN A 318 6.78 28.89 23.30
C GLN A 318 8.22 28.81 23.78
N ARG A 319 9.04 27.92 23.21
CA ARG A 319 10.45 27.74 23.56
C ARG A 319 11.28 27.59 22.29
N PRO A 320 11.50 28.70 21.55
CA PRO A 320 12.30 28.65 20.34
C PRO A 320 13.75 28.33 20.69
N MET A 321 14.30 27.31 20.04
CA MET A 321 15.69 26.89 20.22
C MET A 321 16.53 27.18 18.98
N ALA A 322 17.85 27.28 19.16
CA ALA A 322 18.75 27.42 18.03
C ALA A 322 18.67 26.19 17.11
N GLN A 323 18.70 26.42 15.80
CA GLN A 323 18.81 25.36 14.79
C GLN A 323 20.06 25.65 13.98
N ASP A 324 20.89 24.62 13.78
CA ASP A 324 22.02 24.72 12.90
C ASP A 324 21.61 24.29 11.48
N PRO A 325 21.58 25.19 10.49
CA PRO A 325 21.32 24.83 9.10
C PRO A 325 22.43 23.99 8.48
N ASN A 326 23.59 23.87 9.12
CA ASN A 326 24.70 23.01 8.70
C ASN A 326 24.77 21.71 9.51
N ASN A 327 23.77 21.42 10.35
CA ASN A 327 23.71 20.18 11.10
C ASN A 327 23.81 18.98 10.14
N THR A 328 24.73 18.07 10.45
CA THR A 328 25.08 16.92 9.60
C THR A 328 24.22 15.67 9.86
N TYR A 329 23.31 15.71 10.84
CA TYR A 329 22.34 14.65 11.09
C TYR A 329 21.47 14.39 9.86
N THR A 330 21.18 13.12 9.64
CA THR A 330 20.18 12.62 8.68
C THR A 330 19.83 11.20 9.11
N PRO A 331 18.56 10.78 8.98
CA PRO A 331 18.17 9.41 9.25
C PRO A 331 18.71 8.44 8.19
N LEU A 332 19.11 8.93 7.00
CA LEU A 332 19.66 8.09 5.94
C LEU A 332 21.13 7.77 6.18
N ARG A 333 21.38 6.52 6.60
CA ARG A 333 22.70 6.03 6.99
C ARG A 333 23.32 5.14 5.92
N ARG A 334 24.53 5.49 5.48
CA ARG A 334 25.35 4.62 4.65
C ARG A 334 26.14 3.67 5.53
N VAL A 335 25.93 2.38 5.33
CA VAL A 335 26.49 1.32 6.16
C VAL A 335 26.90 0.15 5.28
N ASN A 336 28.00 -0.51 5.64
CA ASN A 336 28.38 -1.79 5.06
C ASN A 336 27.88 -2.89 6.01
N ILE A 337 27.00 -3.75 5.52
CA ILE A 337 26.46 -4.91 6.25
C ILE A 337 26.79 -6.14 5.43
N ASP A 338 27.57 -7.07 6.01
CA ASP A 338 27.99 -8.31 5.34
C ASP A 338 28.59 -8.11 3.94
N GLY A 339 29.36 -7.02 3.76
CA GLY A 339 30.00 -6.68 2.49
C GLY A 339 29.09 -5.97 1.47
N LYS A 340 27.82 -5.71 1.81
CA LYS A 340 26.89 -4.93 1.00
C LYS A 340 26.89 -3.47 1.48
N ASP A 341 27.19 -2.54 0.57
CA ASP A 341 27.06 -1.10 0.83
C ASP A 341 25.60 -0.68 0.60
N VAL A 342 24.89 -0.37 1.68
CA VAL A 342 23.46 -0.04 1.66
C VAL A 342 23.18 1.33 2.27
N ILE A 343 22.00 1.86 1.99
CA ILE A 343 21.41 2.97 2.73
C ILE A 343 20.29 2.42 3.59
N VAL A 344 20.30 2.80 4.87
CA VAL A 344 19.28 2.43 5.86
C VAL A 344 18.61 3.70 6.35
N ASN A 345 17.28 3.70 6.43
CA ASN A 345 16.51 4.72 7.14
C ASN A 345 16.49 4.36 8.63
N ALA A 346 17.35 5.03 9.41
CA ALA A 346 17.53 4.83 10.85
C ALA A 346 17.31 6.17 11.58
N PHE A 347 16.06 6.45 11.93
CA PHE A 347 15.67 7.72 12.55
C PHE A 347 15.73 7.64 14.08
N PHE A 348 16.24 8.71 14.70
CA PHE A 348 16.36 8.80 16.15
C PHE A 348 15.05 9.27 16.78
N ILE A 349 14.70 8.64 17.90
CA ILE A 349 13.54 8.97 18.72
C ILE A 349 13.94 9.80 19.93
N GLN A 350 15.07 9.45 20.55
CA GLN A 350 15.63 10.12 21.72
C GLN A 350 17.16 10.04 21.68
N TRP A 351 17.82 11.16 21.98
CA TRP A 351 19.27 11.33 21.95
C TRP A 351 19.80 12.14 23.14
N GLY A 352 18.98 12.29 24.18
CA GLY A 352 19.30 12.97 25.42
C GLY A 352 18.10 12.98 26.38
N ASP A 353 18.27 13.63 27.52
CA ASP A 353 17.28 13.64 28.61
C ASP A 353 16.43 14.92 28.62
N GLU A 354 16.82 15.94 27.85
CA GLU A 354 16.09 17.19 27.80
C GLU A 354 14.86 17.10 26.88
N GLU A 355 13.82 17.91 27.16
CA GLU A 355 12.53 17.90 26.43
C GLU A 355 12.65 18.17 24.90
N TRP A 356 13.79 18.67 24.44
CA TRP A 356 14.10 18.95 23.03
C TRP A 356 15.06 17.94 22.40
N GLU A 357 15.47 16.91 23.14
CA GLU A 357 16.40 15.84 22.70
C GLU A 357 15.66 14.52 22.40
N HIS A 358 14.34 14.61 22.19
CA HIS A 358 13.51 13.50 21.75
C HIS A 358 12.31 14.03 20.94
N LEU A 359 11.61 13.15 20.22
CA LEU A 359 10.36 13.54 19.54
C LEU A 359 9.37 14.13 20.54
N ARG A 360 8.69 15.22 20.14
CA ARG A 360 7.75 15.88 21.04
C ARG A 360 6.55 14.99 21.32
N ILE A 361 6.30 14.72 22.60
CA ILE A 361 5.15 13.94 23.08
C ILE A 361 3.92 14.85 23.07
N ASP A 362 2.88 14.43 22.34
CA ASP A 362 1.59 15.11 22.32
C ASP A 362 0.77 14.76 23.57
N GLN A 363 0.64 15.71 24.48
CA GLN A 363 -0.07 15.56 25.75
C GLN A 363 -1.59 15.76 25.60
N SER A 364 -2.06 16.26 24.45
CA SER A 364 -3.49 16.43 24.19
C SER A 364 -4.17 15.15 23.72
N CYS A 365 -3.40 14.26 23.09
CA CYS A 365 -3.86 13.03 22.49
C CYS A 365 -3.89 11.86 23.49
N VAL A 366 -4.93 11.82 24.33
CA VAL A 366 -5.05 10.81 25.40
C VAL A 366 -5.86 9.55 25.02
N GLY A 367 -6.42 9.49 23.81
CA GLY A 367 -7.09 8.28 23.30
C GLY A 367 -7.56 8.40 21.84
N PHE A 368 -7.61 7.27 21.15
CA PHE A 368 -8.27 7.05 19.87
C PHE A 368 -9.30 5.92 20.10
N PRO A 369 -10.58 6.04 19.70
CA PRO A 369 -11.10 6.76 18.54
C PRO A 369 -11.63 8.17 18.82
N ASP A 370 -11.44 9.07 17.85
CA ASP A 370 -12.10 10.38 17.80
C ASP A 370 -13.45 10.24 17.05
N ASP A 371 -14.57 10.64 17.66
CA ASP A 371 -15.88 10.73 16.98
C ASP A 371 -16.49 12.14 17.13
N PRO A 372 -16.66 12.90 16.04
CA PRO A 372 -16.19 12.59 14.68
C PRO A 372 -14.65 12.58 14.59
N PRO A 373 -14.06 11.90 13.60
CA PRO A 373 -12.61 11.81 13.47
C PRO A 373 -11.92 13.18 13.41
N ASN A 374 -10.65 13.24 13.87
CA ASN A 374 -9.78 14.42 13.77
C ASN A 374 -10.25 15.60 14.65
N THR A 375 -10.95 15.33 15.76
CA THR A 375 -11.50 16.37 16.65
C THR A 375 -10.68 16.58 17.91
N SER A 376 -10.45 15.52 18.69
CA SER A 376 -9.76 15.63 19.99
C SER A 376 -8.27 15.38 19.85
N CYS A 377 -7.87 14.48 18.94
CA CYS A 377 -6.48 14.24 18.59
C CYS A 377 -6.26 14.39 17.08
N PRO A 378 -6.15 15.62 16.56
CA PRO A 378 -5.73 15.82 15.18
C PRO A 378 -4.30 15.35 14.93
N TYR A 379 -4.00 14.97 13.67
CA TYR A 379 -2.69 14.42 13.30
C TYR A 379 -1.52 15.30 13.75
N ASN A 380 -1.63 16.60 13.47
CA ASN A 380 -0.60 17.58 13.81
C ASN A 380 -0.91 18.44 15.05
N GLY A 381 -1.94 18.08 15.82
CA GLY A 381 -2.36 18.86 16.99
C GLY A 381 -3.36 19.98 16.69
N LEU A 382 -3.99 20.50 17.75
CA LEU A 382 -4.99 21.60 17.66
C LEU A 382 -4.33 22.98 17.48
N ALA A 383 -3.06 23.10 17.88
CA ALA A 383 -2.25 24.30 17.72
C ALA A 383 -0.86 23.88 17.22
N PHE A 384 -0.54 24.17 15.97
CA PHE A 384 0.70 23.72 15.33
C PHE A 384 1.90 24.34 16.03
N GLY A 385 2.92 23.54 16.33
CA GLY A 385 4.15 24.03 16.96
C GLY A 385 4.03 24.34 18.45
N ASP A 386 2.88 24.07 19.06
CA ASP A 386 2.69 24.14 20.51
C ASP A 386 3.49 23.03 21.22
N CYS A 387 4.13 23.36 22.35
CA CYS A 387 4.98 22.38 23.04
C CYS A 387 4.23 21.19 23.64
N GLN A 388 2.90 21.27 23.84
CA GLN A 388 2.12 20.25 24.55
C GLN A 388 1.06 19.59 23.68
N VAL A 389 0.53 20.28 22.67
CA VAL A 389 -0.67 19.83 21.93
C VAL A 389 -0.42 19.60 20.44
N SER A 390 0.85 19.43 20.06
CA SER A 390 1.26 19.20 18.68
C SER A 390 2.50 18.32 18.69
N GLY A 391 2.37 17.02 18.48
CA GLY A 391 3.51 16.10 18.41
C GLY A 391 3.11 14.82 17.71
N HIS A 392 4.09 14.13 17.12
CA HIS A 392 3.84 12.84 16.48
C HIS A 392 4.06 11.65 17.42
N ALA A 393 4.88 11.83 18.46
CA ALA A 393 5.01 10.84 19.52
C ALA A 393 3.87 10.97 20.53
N LEU A 394 3.38 9.84 21.01
CA LEU A 394 2.34 9.72 22.04
C LEU A 394 2.92 9.18 23.34
N ALA A 395 3.93 8.32 23.23
CA ALA A 395 4.70 7.81 24.36
C ALA A 395 6.11 7.45 23.87
N ILE A 396 7.09 7.65 24.75
CA ILE A 396 8.46 7.19 24.58
C ILE A 396 8.84 6.52 25.90
N ASP A 397 9.21 5.25 25.85
CA ASP A 397 9.72 4.50 26.98
C ASP A 397 11.11 3.97 26.63
N THR A 398 12.15 4.61 27.15
CA THR A 398 13.55 4.20 26.97
C THR A 398 14.07 3.36 28.13
N ASP A 399 13.24 3.16 29.16
CA ASP A 399 13.63 2.47 30.38
C ASP A 399 13.56 0.94 30.20
N GLY A 400 14.44 0.23 30.90
CA GLY A 400 14.40 -1.23 30.94
C GLY A 400 14.91 -1.93 29.66
N PRO A 401 14.69 -3.25 29.50
CA PRO A 401 15.31 -4.03 28.42
C PRO A 401 14.64 -3.88 27.06
N ASN A 402 13.37 -3.46 27.01
CA ASN A 402 12.56 -3.42 25.79
C ASN A 402 12.01 -1.99 25.58
N PRO A 403 12.86 -1.03 25.19
CA PRO A 403 12.42 0.33 24.97
C PRO A 403 11.45 0.40 23.77
N THR A 404 10.50 1.33 23.82
CA THR A 404 9.45 1.48 22.80
C THR A 404 9.12 2.94 22.52
N VAL A 405 8.57 3.19 21.33
CA VAL A 405 7.93 4.47 20.99
C VAL A 405 6.55 4.21 20.41
N THR A 406 5.57 5.00 20.83
CA THR A 406 4.23 5.00 20.24
C THR A 406 4.03 6.27 19.42
N LEU A 407 3.72 6.11 18.14
CA LEU A 407 3.55 7.19 17.17
C LEU A 407 2.13 7.23 16.62
N LYS A 408 1.69 8.41 16.17
CA LYS A 408 0.41 8.59 15.47
C LYS A 408 0.46 7.96 14.07
N LEU A 409 -0.57 7.21 13.68
CA LEU A 409 -0.69 6.64 12.34
C LEU A 409 -1.50 7.52 11.41
N HIS A 410 -0.84 8.06 10.38
CA HIS A 410 -1.44 8.89 9.35
C HIS A 410 -1.98 8.03 8.22
N LYS A 411 -3.13 8.40 7.66
CA LYS A 411 -3.75 7.71 6.52
C LYS A 411 -3.57 8.53 5.25
N SER A 412 -3.31 7.85 4.14
CA SER A 412 -3.36 8.41 2.79
C SER A 412 -4.22 7.54 1.88
N TRP A 413 -4.68 8.08 0.75
CA TRP A 413 -5.30 7.28 -0.31
C TRP A 413 -4.29 7.05 -1.40
N PHE A 414 -4.22 5.82 -1.88
CA PHE A 414 -3.64 5.53 -3.16
C PHE A 414 -4.63 4.66 -3.92
N GLY A 415 -5.00 5.03 -5.13
CA GLY A 415 -5.76 4.09 -5.94
C GLY A 415 -6.36 4.68 -7.18
N GLY A 416 -6.78 3.79 -8.08
CA GLY A 416 -7.59 4.13 -9.25
C GLY A 416 -6.87 4.99 -10.30
N ASP A 417 -5.54 5.16 -10.21
CA ASP A 417 -4.76 5.74 -11.29
C ASP A 417 -4.79 4.74 -12.46
N PHE A 418 -5.59 5.09 -13.47
CA PHE A 418 -5.90 4.21 -14.58
C PHE A 418 -6.23 2.78 -14.11
N GLY A 419 -7.07 2.60 -13.09
CA GLY A 419 -7.49 1.31 -12.52
C GLY A 419 -6.50 0.24 -12.20
N GLY A 420 -5.37 0.69 -11.65
CA GLY A 420 -4.67 -0.08 -10.65
C GLY A 420 -5.43 -0.17 -9.30
N PRO A 421 -4.88 -0.97 -8.37
CA PRO A 421 -5.50 -1.31 -7.08
C PRO A 421 -5.68 -0.09 -6.18
N GLU A 422 -6.70 -0.15 -5.32
CA GLU A 422 -6.93 0.86 -4.29
C GLU A 422 -6.38 0.36 -2.96
N TYR A 423 -5.47 1.13 -2.39
CA TYR A 423 -4.81 0.89 -1.12
C TYR A 423 -4.98 2.08 -0.17
N LEU A 424 -4.96 1.76 1.11
CA LEU A 424 -4.81 2.73 2.18
C LEU A 424 -3.47 2.53 2.89
N PRO A 425 -2.43 3.29 2.51
CA PRO A 425 -1.21 3.35 3.30
C PRO A 425 -1.45 4.05 4.63
N TYR A 426 -0.93 3.42 5.69
CA TYR A 426 -0.77 3.99 7.01
C TYR A 426 0.71 4.29 7.25
N TYR A 427 1.05 5.56 7.48
CA TYR A 427 2.41 6.06 7.61
C TYR A 427 2.61 6.82 8.91
N ILE A 428 3.87 6.98 9.32
CA ILE A 428 4.28 7.83 10.44
C ILE A 428 5.06 9.04 9.92
N VAL A 429 5.33 10.03 10.78
CA VAL A 429 6.11 11.21 10.39
C VAL A 429 7.31 11.37 11.31
N VAL A 430 8.48 11.16 10.69
CA VAL A 430 9.85 11.07 11.22
C VAL A 430 10.50 12.35 11.73
N ASP A 431 10.70 13.19 10.72
CA ASP A 431 11.63 14.29 10.62
C ASP A 431 11.37 14.99 9.26
N THR A 432 11.85 16.22 9.09
CA THR A 432 11.58 17.00 7.87
C THR A 432 12.58 18.13 7.60
N TYR A 433 12.56 18.61 6.37
CA TYR A 433 13.05 19.90 5.94
C TYR A 433 11.90 20.70 5.33
N PRO A 434 11.65 21.97 5.68
CA PRO A 434 12.50 22.87 6.47
C PRO A 434 12.13 22.95 7.97
N ALA A 435 12.83 23.82 8.73
CA ALA A 435 12.67 23.94 10.19
C ALA A 435 11.26 24.36 10.66
N GLY A 436 10.52 25.11 9.84
CA GLY A 436 9.16 25.55 10.16
C GLY A 436 8.21 24.36 10.35
N PRO A 437 8.02 23.51 9.32
CA PRO A 437 7.26 22.27 9.45
C PRO A 437 7.78 21.34 10.55
N ALA A 438 9.11 21.21 10.73
CA ALA A 438 9.69 20.39 11.79
C ALA A 438 9.21 20.81 13.18
N ARG A 439 9.28 22.11 13.47
CA ARG A 439 8.75 22.71 14.70
C ARG A 439 7.25 22.46 14.84
N ASP A 440 6.51 22.68 13.76
CA ASP A 440 5.06 22.59 13.74
C ASP A 440 4.56 21.15 13.92
N MET A 441 5.37 20.15 13.58
CA MET A 441 5.09 18.72 13.75
C MET A 441 5.72 18.11 15.02
N GLY A 442 6.67 18.79 15.66
CA GLY A 442 7.35 18.29 16.86
C GLY A 442 8.37 17.20 16.57
N ILE A 443 9.03 17.30 15.41
CA ILE A 443 9.99 16.31 14.88
C ILE A 443 11.30 17.01 14.45
N PRO A 444 12.41 16.28 14.25
CA PRO A 444 13.69 16.86 13.90
C PRO A 444 13.67 17.64 12.59
N TYR A 445 14.36 18.78 12.59
CA TYR A 445 14.73 19.50 11.38
C TYR A 445 16.02 18.93 10.79
N VAL A 446 15.96 18.47 9.53
CA VAL A 446 17.06 17.80 8.84
C VAL A 446 17.49 18.60 7.60
N PRO A 447 18.48 19.53 7.71
CA PRO A 447 18.95 20.33 6.58
C PRO A 447 19.37 19.50 5.35
N LYS A 448 19.89 18.30 5.59
CA LYS A 448 20.38 17.39 4.55
C LYS A 448 19.31 16.90 3.58
N HIS A 449 18.04 16.94 3.96
CA HIS A 449 16.95 16.53 3.07
C HIS A 449 16.83 17.41 1.82
N ALA A 450 17.34 18.64 1.86
CA ALA A 450 17.46 19.50 0.68
C ALA A 450 18.33 18.91 -0.44
N PHE A 451 19.10 17.84 -0.17
CA PHE A 451 19.98 17.18 -1.13
C PHE A 451 19.51 15.78 -1.55
N LEU A 452 18.26 15.39 -1.24
CA LEU A 452 17.75 14.05 -1.54
C LEU A 452 17.66 13.75 -3.04
N ALA A 453 17.67 14.77 -3.91
CA ALA A 453 17.55 14.61 -5.35
C ALA A 453 16.29 13.79 -5.69
N GLY A 454 16.39 12.82 -6.61
CA GLY A 454 15.28 11.97 -7.03
C GLY A 454 14.85 10.90 -6.01
N SER A 455 15.51 10.82 -4.85
CA SER A 455 15.10 9.87 -3.80
C SER A 455 13.88 10.35 -3.01
N ALA A 456 13.46 11.62 -3.15
CA ALA A 456 12.20 12.09 -2.60
C ALA A 456 11.08 11.94 -3.64
N VAL A 457 9.99 11.28 -3.29
CA VAL A 457 8.86 11.02 -4.19
C VAL A 457 7.69 11.98 -3.92
N PRO A 458 6.88 12.35 -4.93
CA PRO A 458 5.78 13.28 -4.73
C PRO A 458 4.70 12.81 -3.76
N LEU A 459 4.22 13.73 -2.92
CA LEU A 459 2.96 13.61 -2.19
C LEU A 459 2.25 14.96 -2.20
N THR A 460 0.92 14.93 -2.36
CA THR A 460 0.10 16.15 -2.24
C THR A 460 -0.84 16.06 -1.04
N GLN A 461 -0.89 17.11 -0.23
CA GLN A 461 -1.81 17.26 0.91
C GLN A 461 -2.88 18.29 0.58
N PHE A 462 -4.14 17.99 0.92
CA PHE A 462 -5.21 18.95 0.73
C PHE A 462 -5.23 19.98 1.86
N MET A 463 -5.28 21.25 1.47
CA MET A 463 -5.55 22.32 2.42
C MET A 463 -7.03 22.28 2.87
N PRO A 464 -7.30 22.63 4.13
CA PRO A 464 -8.66 22.68 4.63
C PRO A 464 -9.41 23.86 4.00
N PRO A 465 -10.76 23.82 3.94
CA PRO A 465 -11.57 24.94 3.44
C PRO A 465 -11.45 26.20 4.29
N VAL A 466 -11.19 26.02 5.58
CA VAL A 466 -10.90 27.09 6.56
C VAL A 466 -9.90 26.56 7.60
N PRO A 467 -9.02 27.42 8.16
CA PRO A 467 -8.14 27.03 9.25
C PRO A 467 -8.93 26.59 10.50
N PHE A 468 -8.41 25.62 11.27
CA PHE A 468 -9.03 25.20 12.54
C PHE A 468 -9.05 26.29 13.62
N GLY A 469 -8.10 27.23 13.56
CA GLY A 469 -8.03 28.32 14.52
C GLY A 469 -6.84 29.26 14.31
N PRO A 470 -6.66 30.24 15.21
CA PRO A 470 -5.62 31.28 15.07
C PRO A 470 -4.17 30.78 15.12
N GLY A 471 -3.92 29.57 15.65
CA GLY A 471 -2.60 28.92 15.73
C GLY A 471 -2.31 27.95 14.58
N TYR A 472 -3.16 27.95 13.55
CA TYR A 472 -3.02 27.09 12.39
C TYR A 472 -2.17 27.75 11.30
N PRO A 473 -1.41 27.00 10.48
CA PRO A 473 -0.72 27.57 9.33
C PRO A 473 -1.67 28.36 8.43
N PRO A 474 -1.19 29.43 7.78
CA PRO A 474 -1.99 30.16 6.81
C PRO A 474 -2.60 29.21 5.77
N ALA A 475 -3.93 29.19 5.71
CA ALA A 475 -4.69 28.42 4.74
C ALA A 475 -5.68 29.35 4.01
N PRO A 476 -6.19 28.94 2.84
CA PRO A 476 -7.29 29.64 2.18
C PRO A 476 -8.51 29.80 3.11
N VAL A 477 -9.26 30.88 2.92
CA VAL A 477 -10.49 31.21 3.68
C VAL A 477 -11.70 31.38 2.76
N ASP A 478 -11.66 30.70 1.61
CA ASP A 478 -12.70 30.71 0.58
C ASP A 478 -13.80 29.67 0.81
N GLY A 479 -13.52 28.63 1.60
CA GLY A 479 -14.46 27.54 1.84
C GLY A 479 -14.53 26.51 0.71
N PHE A 480 -13.56 26.48 -0.21
CA PHE A 480 -13.63 25.63 -1.41
C PHE A 480 -13.19 24.18 -1.19
N GLY A 481 -12.31 23.90 -0.22
CA GLY A 481 -11.85 22.54 0.08
C GLY A 481 -12.88 21.64 0.78
N LEU A 482 -12.48 20.38 1.02
CA LEU A 482 -13.22 19.45 1.88
C LEU A 482 -12.55 19.35 3.24
N SER A 483 -13.32 19.46 4.32
CA SER A 483 -12.83 19.08 5.65
C SER A 483 -12.74 17.57 5.75
N GLY A 484 -11.68 17.06 6.38
CA GLY A 484 -11.50 15.62 6.51
C GLY A 484 -10.39 15.23 7.46
N GLY A 485 -10.03 13.95 7.41
CA GLY A 485 -8.99 13.36 8.24
C GLY A 485 -7.57 13.69 7.80
N GLY A 486 -7.33 14.53 6.80
CA GLY A 486 -5.98 14.82 6.33
C GLY A 486 -5.10 15.49 7.40
N PRO A 487 -3.76 15.45 7.24
CA PRO A 487 -2.83 16.08 8.19
C PRO A 487 -3.10 17.57 8.41
N LEU A 488 -3.65 18.24 7.39
CA LEU A 488 -4.01 19.65 7.44
C LEU A 488 -5.50 19.91 7.75
N GLY A 489 -6.27 18.90 8.15
CA GLY A 489 -7.72 19.03 8.33
C GLY A 489 -8.53 19.07 7.04
N GLY A 490 -7.85 19.02 5.89
CA GLY A 490 -8.47 18.78 4.59
C GLY A 490 -8.76 17.30 4.36
N GLN A 491 -9.06 16.94 3.12
CA GLN A 491 -9.03 15.54 2.70
C GLN A 491 -7.65 14.90 2.95
N ILE A 492 -7.59 13.59 3.14
CA ILE A 492 -6.31 12.88 3.23
C ILE A 492 -5.51 13.02 1.92
N GLY A 493 -4.18 13.02 2.08
CA GLY A 493 -3.24 13.25 0.99
C GLY A 493 -3.06 12.04 0.08
N LEU A 494 -2.37 12.28 -1.04
CA LEU A 494 -2.12 11.30 -2.09
C LEU A 494 -0.61 11.20 -2.36
N PRO A 495 0.05 10.09 -1.97
CA PRO A 495 1.41 9.78 -2.37
C PRO A 495 1.45 9.29 -3.82
N SER A 496 2.63 9.39 -4.45
CA SER A 496 2.87 8.79 -5.77
C SER A 496 3.12 7.29 -5.72
N TYR A 497 3.72 6.80 -4.62
CA TYR A 497 3.99 5.38 -4.40
C TYR A 497 4.33 5.12 -2.93
N PHE A 498 4.08 3.91 -2.43
CA PHE A 498 4.21 3.57 -1.01
C PHE A 498 4.40 2.06 -0.73
N MET A 499 4.27 1.19 -1.74
CA MET A 499 4.47 -0.24 -1.58
C MET A 499 5.97 -0.56 -1.57
N PRO A 500 6.48 -1.48 -0.74
CA PRO A 500 7.88 -1.89 -0.77
C PRO A 500 8.33 -2.32 -2.18
N GLY A 501 9.55 -1.98 -2.58
CA GLY A 501 10.03 -2.31 -3.93
C GLY A 501 11.11 -1.38 -4.48
N GLU A 502 11.43 -1.57 -5.76
CA GLU A 502 12.49 -0.82 -6.46
C GLU A 502 12.26 0.70 -6.47
N ASP A 503 11.00 1.14 -6.56
CA ASP A 503 10.63 2.56 -6.62
C ASP A 503 10.19 3.13 -5.27
N PHE A 504 10.21 2.31 -4.19
CA PHE A 504 9.76 2.75 -2.87
C PHE A 504 10.76 3.70 -2.21
N SER A 505 10.26 4.83 -1.75
CA SER A 505 10.99 5.74 -0.87
C SER A 505 10.12 6.21 0.29
N PRO A 506 10.64 6.20 1.53
CA PRO A 506 9.98 6.82 2.68
C PRO A 506 10.11 8.36 2.64
N MET A 507 10.88 8.94 1.72
CA MET A 507 11.09 10.39 1.64
C MET A 507 10.07 11.02 0.69
N TRP A 508 9.20 11.90 1.22
CA TRP A 508 8.11 12.50 0.45
C TRP A 508 8.29 14.00 0.25
N HIS A 509 8.23 14.44 -1.00
CA HIS A 509 8.13 15.84 -1.39
C HIS A 509 6.68 16.30 -1.26
N ILE A 510 6.42 17.18 -0.30
CA ILE A 510 5.07 17.63 0.02
C ILE A 510 4.64 18.85 -0.81
N GLY A 511 3.59 18.69 -1.60
CA GLY A 511 2.82 19.75 -2.24
C GLY A 511 1.51 20.03 -1.50
N PHE A 512 0.98 21.24 -1.65
CA PHE A 512 -0.28 21.65 -1.04
C PHE A 512 -1.35 21.86 -2.11
N THR A 513 -2.34 20.99 -2.15
CA THR A 513 -3.45 21.04 -3.10
C THR A 513 -4.53 21.99 -2.59
N HIS A 514 -4.93 22.91 -3.47
CA HIS A 514 -5.99 23.89 -3.24
C HIS A 514 -7.07 23.76 -4.30
N TRP A 515 -8.32 23.82 -3.87
CA TRP A 515 -9.46 23.93 -4.76
C TRP A 515 -9.68 25.39 -5.17
N LEU A 516 -9.75 25.66 -6.47
CA LEU A 516 -10.02 27.01 -7.01
C LEU A 516 -11.52 27.30 -7.17
N GLU A 517 -12.35 26.28 -6.99
CA GLU A 517 -13.81 26.31 -6.95
C GLU A 517 -14.31 25.31 -5.89
N PRO A 518 -15.54 25.42 -5.38
CA PRO A 518 -16.05 24.48 -4.38
C PRO A 518 -15.89 23.01 -4.80
N ALA A 519 -15.26 22.21 -3.93
CA ALA A 519 -15.00 20.80 -4.16
C ALA A 519 -16.29 20.00 -4.37
N THR A 520 -16.30 19.16 -5.40
CA THR A 520 -17.48 18.35 -5.78
C THR A 520 -17.30 16.85 -5.52
N GLU A 521 -16.07 16.40 -5.27
CA GLU A 521 -15.71 14.99 -5.16
C GLU A 521 -14.53 14.80 -4.20
N VAL A 522 -14.41 13.59 -3.64
CA VAL A 522 -13.21 13.13 -2.95
C VAL A 522 -12.24 12.58 -4.00
N ILE A 523 -11.02 13.08 -4.05
CA ILE A 523 -10.00 12.62 -5.01
C ILE A 523 -9.12 11.56 -4.35
N LYS A 524 -8.99 10.38 -4.96
CA LYS A 524 -8.22 9.26 -4.41
C LYS A 524 -6.96 8.89 -5.21
N SER A 525 -6.70 9.60 -6.30
CA SER A 525 -5.66 9.28 -7.27
C SER A 525 -4.87 10.51 -7.70
N LEU A 526 -3.56 10.37 -7.96
CA LEU A 526 -2.75 11.51 -8.38
C LEU A 526 -3.09 11.96 -9.80
N ASP A 527 -3.49 11.04 -10.68
CA ASP A 527 -3.84 11.41 -12.05
C ASP A 527 -5.14 12.20 -12.11
N ARG A 528 -6.12 11.90 -11.23
CA ARG A 528 -7.31 12.72 -11.09
C ARG A 528 -6.96 14.13 -10.59
N ILE A 529 -5.99 14.26 -9.69
CA ILE A 529 -5.44 15.57 -9.30
C ILE A 529 -4.84 16.28 -10.52
N LYS A 530 -3.97 15.61 -11.30
CA LYS A 530 -3.33 16.21 -12.49
C LYS A 530 -4.36 16.64 -13.53
N GLU A 531 -5.41 15.84 -13.75
CA GLU A 531 -6.50 16.14 -14.67
C GLU A 531 -7.27 17.40 -14.25
N LEU A 532 -7.66 17.47 -12.96
CA LEU A 532 -8.39 18.62 -12.42
C LEU A 532 -7.53 19.89 -12.36
N ARG A 533 -6.23 19.75 -12.08
CA ARG A 533 -5.25 20.84 -12.18
C ARG A 533 -5.15 21.37 -13.62
N ALA A 534 -5.04 20.47 -14.61
CA ALA A 534 -5.00 20.85 -16.03
C ALA A 534 -6.31 21.52 -16.51
N GLN A 535 -7.44 21.20 -15.89
CA GLN A 535 -8.73 21.87 -16.11
C GLN A 535 -8.85 23.24 -15.41
N GLY A 536 -7.86 23.64 -14.61
CA GLY A 536 -7.87 24.90 -13.86
C GLY A 536 -8.82 24.88 -12.65
N LYS A 537 -9.18 23.69 -12.14
CA LYS A 537 -10.05 23.52 -10.96
C LYS A 537 -9.26 23.42 -9.66
N LEU A 538 -8.01 23.00 -9.75
CA LEU A 538 -7.07 22.88 -8.64
C LEU A 538 -5.80 23.64 -8.96
N GLU A 539 -5.10 24.06 -7.92
CA GLU A 539 -3.67 24.35 -7.98
C GLU A 539 -2.93 23.47 -6.97
N ILE A 540 -1.65 23.23 -7.22
CA ILE A 540 -0.76 22.60 -6.27
C ILE A 540 0.44 23.53 -6.07
N VAL A 541 0.65 23.94 -4.83
CA VAL A 541 1.70 24.90 -4.49
C VAL A 541 2.80 24.26 -3.66
N GLU A 542 4.02 24.69 -3.93
CA GLU A 542 5.21 24.40 -3.13
C GLU A 542 5.19 25.16 -1.80
N PHE A 543 5.89 24.60 -0.82
CA PHE A 543 6.11 25.28 0.46
C PHE A 543 6.90 26.60 0.28
N PRO A 544 6.60 27.66 1.06
CA PRO A 544 5.45 27.80 1.96
C PRO A 544 4.16 28.12 1.19
N PRO A 545 3.02 27.51 1.53
CA PRO A 545 1.79 27.61 0.73
C PRO A 545 1.28 29.06 0.63
N PRO A 546 0.91 29.81 1.68
CA PRO A 546 0.98 31.27 1.62
C PRO A 546 2.42 31.76 1.86
N PRO A 547 2.98 32.63 1.01
CA PRO A 547 2.35 33.51 0.01
C PRO A 547 2.24 32.96 -1.43
N ASN A 548 2.59 31.69 -1.67
CA ASN A 548 2.60 31.06 -2.99
C ASN A 548 1.21 30.67 -3.56
N LEU A 549 0.11 30.83 -2.81
CA LEU A 549 -1.24 30.62 -3.34
C LEU A 549 -1.45 31.44 -4.62
N GLY A 550 -2.03 30.82 -5.65
CA GLY A 550 -2.19 31.36 -6.99
C GLY A 550 -1.00 31.14 -7.93
N SER A 551 0.09 30.50 -7.49
CA SER A 551 1.28 30.26 -8.33
C SER A 551 1.28 28.95 -9.09
N ASP A 552 0.51 27.95 -8.62
CA ASP A 552 0.47 26.60 -9.17
C ASP A 552 1.86 26.01 -9.52
N ASN A 553 2.82 26.14 -8.60
CA ASN A 553 4.25 25.94 -8.87
C ASN A 553 4.82 24.57 -8.46
N TYR A 554 4.00 23.62 -8.03
CA TYR A 554 4.47 22.27 -7.68
C TYR A 554 4.85 21.46 -8.92
N ASP A 555 6.05 20.90 -8.91
CA ASP A 555 6.60 20.06 -9.96
C ASP A 555 6.83 18.65 -9.42
N PHE A 556 6.16 17.66 -10.03
CA PHE A 556 6.24 16.25 -9.64
C PHE A 556 7.63 15.64 -9.90
N GLU A 557 8.44 16.28 -10.74
CA GLU A 557 9.79 15.81 -11.10
C GLU A 557 10.89 16.64 -10.40
N ASN A 558 10.53 17.42 -9.38
CA ASN A 558 11.44 18.34 -8.72
C ASN A 558 12.50 17.62 -7.87
N LEU A 559 13.74 17.62 -8.35
CA LEU A 559 14.89 17.06 -7.61
C LEU A 559 15.35 17.92 -6.42
N ASN A 560 14.85 19.16 -6.29
CA ASN A 560 15.24 20.08 -5.21
C ASN A 560 14.00 20.64 -4.53
N SER A 561 13.18 19.74 -4.00
CA SER A 561 11.99 20.09 -3.25
C SER A 561 12.29 21.03 -2.07
N PRO A 562 11.51 22.11 -1.89
CA PRO A 562 11.62 22.99 -0.73
C PRO A 562 11.02 22.41 0.54
N HIS A 563 10.32 21.26 0.47
CA HIS A 563 9.69 20.61 1.62
C HIS A 563 9.67 19.09 1.47
N VAL A 564 10.53 18.43 2.24
CA VAL A 564 10.67 16.98 2.24
C VAL A 564 10.47 16.44 3.64
N VAL A 565 9.66 15.40 3.77
CA VAL A 565 9.32 14.76 5.03
C VAL A 565 9.67 13.28 4.96
N ASN A 566 10.26 12.73 6.01
CA ASN A 566 10.42 11.29 6.16
C ASN A 566 9.12 10.68 6.68
N CYS A 567 8.43 9.94 5.81
CA CYS A 567 7.13 9.31 6.06
C CYS A 567 7.17 7.78 5.85
N PRO A 568 7.86 7.01 6.72
CA PRO A 568 7.86 5.56 6.63
C PRO A 568 6.44 4.97 6.66
N THR A 569 6.18 3.98 5.81
CA THR A 569 4.86 3.34 5.62
C THR A 569 4.89 1.89 6.08
N PRO A 570 4.67 1.60 7.38
CA PRO A 570 4.75 0.24 7.92
C PRO A 570 3.61 -0.67 7.50
N ILE A 571 2.46 -0.12 7.11
CA ILE A 571 1.22 -0.88 6.93
C ILE A 571 0.46 -0.38 5.71
N THR A 572 -0.07 -1.33 4.94
CA THR A 572 -0.96 -1.08 3.81
C THR A 572 -2.22 -1.90 3.96
N LEU A 573 -3.35 -1.31 3.54
CA LEU A 573 -4.64 -2.00 3.50
C LEU A 573 -5.10 -2.13 2.05
N ASP A 574 -5.28 -3.35 1.56
CA ASP A 574 -5.90 -3.65 0.28
C ASP A 574 -7.42 -3.46 0.38
N MET A 575 -7.94 -2.47 -0.35
CA MET A 575 -9.36 -2.14 -0.29
C MET A 575 -10.26 -3.13 -1.03
N ALA A 576 -9.75 -3.85 -2.03
CA ALA A 576 -10.51 -4.89 -2.72
C ALA A 576 -10.76 -6.06 -1.77
N VAL A 577 -9.71 -6.53 -1.10
CA VAL A 577 -9.81 -7.59 -0.09
C VAL A 577 -10.65 -7.13 1.11
N HIS A 578 -10.43 -5.91 1.59
CA HIS A 578 -11.16 -5.38 2.74
C HIS A 578 -12.67 -5.31 2.48
N ARG A 579 -13.07 -4.77 1.32
CA ARG A 579 -14.49 -4.69 0.92
C ARG A 579 -15.12 -6.07 0.81
N ALA A 580 -14.42 -7.03 0.22
CA ALA A 580 -14.93 -8.39 0.08
C ALA A 580 -15.16 -9.06 1.45
N MET A 581 -14.21 -8.94 2.38
CA MET A 581 -14.35 -9.52 3.72
C MET A 581 -15.47 -8.91 4.55
N LYS A 582 -15.67 -7.60 4.41
CA LYS A 582 -16.68 -6.89 5.21
C LYS A 582 -18.09 -7.23 4.79
N ARG A 583 -18.32 -7.41 3.48
CA ARG A 583 -19.64 -7.80 2.99
C ARG A 583 -20.03 -9.19 3.54
N ASP A 584 -19.14 -10.17 3.53
CA ASP A 584 -19.36 -11.53 4.07
C ASP A 584 -19.87 -11.58 5.53
N ARG A 585 -19.53 -10.58 6.36
CA ARG A 585 -19.93 -10.54 7.78
C ARG A 585 -21.29 -9.93 8.05
N ALA A 586 -21.73 -8.96 7.25
CA ALA A 586 -22.98 -8.24 7.49
C ALA A 586 -24.23 -9.14 7.42
N GLU A 587 -24.14 -10.31 6.75
CA GLU A 587 -25.24 -11.26 6.63
C GLU A 587 -25.14 -12.47 7.56
N ASN A 588 -23.94 -12.77 8.09
CA ASN A 588 -23.71 -13.88 9.04
C ASN A 588 -24.01 -13.51 10.50
N ASN A 589 -24.32 -12.25 10.78
CA ASN A 589 -24.77 -11.78 12.10
C ASN A 589 -25.94 -10.79 11.94
N PRO A 590 -27.14 -11.29 11.56
CA PRO A 590 -28.31 -10.47 11.19
C PRO A 590 -28.96 -9.71 12.35
#